data_AF-A0AA37SPY0-F1
#
_entry.id   AF-A0AA37SPY0-F1
#
_cell.length_a   1.000
_cell.length_b   1.000
_cell.length_c   1.000
_cell.angle_alpha   90.00
_cell.angle_beta   90.00
_cell.angle_gamma   90.00
#
_symmetry.space_group_name_H-M   'P 1'
#
loop_
_entity.id
_entity.type
_entity.pdbx_description
1 polymer ?
#
loop_
_entity_poly.entity_id
_entity_poly.type
_entity_poly.pdbx_seq_one_letter_code
_entity_poly.pdbx_strand_id
1 'polypeptide(L)'
;MNEIQELLEQIRSGKDGRDKVVASLYHDQKLRNVISGYIKNRGGDETDVKSVFNLSLVQFVKTVVKNPNLEIKTSIYQFVFGIARHRWIDELESRSNKKTSELKEYHKEIKDDQKADDLIINFENKALLNDLLEKLRRNCKQVLMYWANGYSMEEIAKMLNYNSFKMAKKKKYECFKQLLKYLDQNPQIKMALR
;
A
#
# COMPACT_ATOMS: atom_id res chain seq x y z
N MET A 1 -14.05 17.15 18.95
CA MET A 1 -13.51 16.85 17.61
C MET A 1 -14.43 15.84 16.96
N ASN A 2 -14.65 15.91 15.65
CA ASN A 2 -15.48 14.94 14.92
C ASN A 2 -14.80 13.56 14.97
N GLU A 3 -15.52 12.48 15.29
CA GLU A 3 -14.98 11.10 15.41
C GLU A 3 -14.19 10.68 14.15
N ILE A 4 -14.66 11.13 12.98
CA ILE A 4 -13.97 10.88 11.69
C ILE A 4 -12.62 11.60 11.64
N GLN A 5 -12.52 12.82 12.16
CA GLN A 5 -11.28 13.59 12.15
C GLN A 5 -10.21 12.90 13.00
N GLU A 6 -10.58 12.37 14.16
CA GLU A 6 -9.67 11.60 15.03
C GLU A 6 -9.17 10.34 14.33
N LEU A 7 -10.05 9.62 13.62
CA LEU A 7 -9.67 8.46 12.82
C LEU A 7 -8.67 8.82 11.71
N LEU A 8 -8.89 9.93 11.01
CA LEU A 8 -7.97 10.40 9.96
C LEU A 8 -6.61 10.81 10.53
N GLU A 9 -6.60 11.50 11.67
CA GLU A 9 -5.38 11.88 12.38
C GLU A 9 -4.61 10.65 12.87
N GLN A 10 -5.31 9.65 13.39
CA GLN A 10 -4.69 8.40 13.84
C GLN A 10 -4.02 7.64 12.68
N ILE A 11 -4.64 7.58 11.50
CA ILE A 11 -4.00 7.00 10.29
C ILE A 11 -2.72 7.76 9.89
N ARG A 12 -2.71 9.08 10.09
CA ARG A 12 -1.59 9.96 9.72
C ARG A 12 -0.47 9.99 10.77
N SER A 13 -0.75 9.58 12.00
CA SER A 13 0.20 9.63 13.13
C SER A 13 1.45 8.73 12.95
N GLY A 14 1.35 7.69 12.13
CA GLY A 14 2.44 6.74 11.93
C GLY A 14 1.92 5.36 11.57
N LYS A 15 2.82 4.37 11.59
CA LYS A 15 2.45 2.99 11.28
C LYS A 15 1.55 2.42 12.38
N ASP A 16 1.85 2.67 13.65
CA ASP A 16 1.12 2.06 14.76
C ASP A 16 -0.32 2.59 14.83
N GLY A 17 -0.50 3.90 14.61
CA GLY A 17 -1.82 4.51 14.53
C GLY A 17 -2.63 3.96 13.36
N ARG A 18 -2.01 3.87 12.18
CA ARG A 18 -2.62 3.29 10.98
C ARG A 18 -3.01 1.83 11.17
N ASP A 19 -2.13 0.99 11.71
CA ASP A 19 -2.38 -0.42 11.94
C ASP A 19 -3.57 -0.63 12.88
N LYS A 20 -3.68 0.19 13.94
CA LYS A 20 -4.83 0.16 14.85
C LYS A 20 -6.15 0.47 14.14
N VAL A 21 -6.17 1.50 13.30
CA VAL A 21 -7.38 1.86 12.54
C VAL A 21 -7.74 0.77 11.52
N VAL A 22 -6.76 0.25 10.80
CA VAL A 22 -6.99 -0.85 9.84
C VAL A 22 -7.52 -2.09 10.56
N ALA A 23 -6.94 -2.48 11.69
CA ALA A 23 -7.40 -3.61 12.48
C ALA A 23 -8.83 -3.40 12.98
N SER A 24 -9.17 -2.19 13.46
CA SER A 24 -10.53 -1.85 13.88
C SER A 24 -11.54 -2.00 12.74
N LEU A 25 -11.27 -1.38 11.59
CA LEU A 25 -12.15 -1.44 10.42
C LEU A 25 -12.23 -2.85 9.82
N TYR A 26 -11.16 -3.65 9.92
CA TYR A 26 -11.15 -5.03 9.42
C TYR A 26 -12.10 -5.93 10.21
N HIS A 27 -12.22 -5.72 11.53
CA HIS A 27 -13.11 -6.47 12.41
C HIS A 27 -14.50 -5.84 12.56
N ASP A 28 -14.78 -4.73 11.86
CA ASP A 28 -16.09 -4.09 11.88
C ASP A 28 -17.11 -4.94 11.10
N GLN A 29 -17.96 -5.65 11.84
CA GLN A 29 -18.97 -6.54 11.28
C GLN A 29 -20.02 -5.78 10.46
N LYS A 30 -20.36 -4.54 10.82
CA LYS A 30 -21.37 -3.75 10.11
C LYS A 30 -20.83 -3.36 8.73
N LEU A 31 -19.60 -2.86 8.68
CA LEU A 31 -18.92 -2.52 7.43
C LEU A 31 -18.78 -3.76 6.54
N ARG A 32 -18.33 -4.88 7.11
CA ARG A 32 -18.17 -6.15 6.38
C ARG A 32 -19.49 -6.67 5.83
N ASN A 33 -20.58 -6.61 6.60
CA ASN A 33 -21.90 -7.06 6.16
C ASN A 33 -22.44 -6.23 4.99
N VAL A 34 -22.31 -4.91 5.05
CA VAL A 34 -22.79 -4.02 3.97
C VAL A 34 -22.04 -4.28 2.66
N ILE A 35 -20.70 -4.41 2.73
CA ILE A 35 -19.88 -4.73 1.55
C ILE A 35 -20.19 -6.14 1.04
N SER A 36 -20.29 -7.13 1.95
CA SER A 36 -20.59 -8.51 1.57
C SER A 36 -21.94 -8.64 0.89
N GLY A 37 -22.99 -7.99 1.40
CA GLY A 37 -24.31 -8.02 0.79
C GLY A 37 -24.30 -7.41 -0.61
N TYR A 38 -23.60 -6.28 -0.78
CA TYR A 38 -23.50 -5.61 -2.08
C TYR A 38 -22.82 -6.47 -3.16
N ILE A 39 -21.76 -7.18 -2.79
CA ILE A 39 -20.98 -8.05 -3.70
C ILE A 39 -21.75 -9.34 -4.02
N LYS A 40 -22.27 -10.02 -3.00
CA LYS A 40 -23.01 -11.28 -3.17
C LYS A 40 -24.29 -11.09 -4.00
N ASN A 41 -25.00 -9.97 -3.80
CA ASN A 41 -26.17 -9.63 -4.61
C ASN A 41 -25.84 -9.34 -6.10
N ARG A 42 -24.55 -9.24 -6.45
CA ARG A 42 -24.08 -9.06 -7.84
C ARG A 42 -23.23 -10.24 -8.33
N GLY A 43 -23.44 -11.42 -7.75
CA GLY A 43 -22.82 -12.65 -8.21
C GLY A 43 -21.36 -12.83 -7.78
N GLY A 44 -20.88 -12.04 -6.82
CA GLY A 44 -19.56 -12.28 -6.21
C GLY A 44 -19.64 -13.34 -5.11
N ASP A 45 -18.54 -14.06 -4.90
CA ASP A 45 -18.43 -15.08 -3.86
C ASP A 45 -17.73 -14.56 -2.58
N GLU A 46 -17.45 -15.45 -1.62
CA GLU A 46 -16.75 -15.05 -0.39
C GLU A 46 -15.28 -14.65 -0.63
N THR A 47 -14.64 -15.17 -1.68
CA THR A 47 -13.28 -14.79 -2.08
C THR A 47 -13.27 -13.36 -2.61
N ASP A 48 -14.26 -13.01 -3.43
CA ASP A 48 -14.49 -11.65 -3.93
C ASP A 48 -14.75 -10.68 -2.80
N VAL A 49 -15.58 -11.07 -1.83
CA VAL A 49 -15.86 -10.27 -0.64
C VAL A 49 -14.58 -9.96 0.12
N LYS A 50 -13.76 -10.98 0.40
CA LYS A 50 -12.46 -10.80 1.09
C LYS A 50 -11.52 -9.91 0.30
N SER A 51 -11.41 -10.13 -1.01
CA SER A 51 -10.53 -9.36 -1.90
C SER A 51 -10.94 -7.89 -1.94
N VAL A 52 -12.20 -7.60 -2.30
CA VAL A 52 -12.73 -6.24 -2.40
C VAL A 52 -12.65 -5.52 -1.06
N PHE A 53 -13.00 -6.19 0.05
CA PHE A 53 -12.94 -5.60 1.39
C PHE A 53 -11.50 -5.16 1.74
N ASN A 54 -10.53 -6.06 1.60
CA ASN A 54 -9.12 -5.78 1.90
C ASN A 54 -8.57 -4.65 1.02
N LEU A 55 -8.80 -4.72 -0.29
CA LEU A 55 -8.36 -3.69 -1.23
C LEU A 55 -9.01 -2.34 -0.95
N SER A 56 -10.25 -2.33 -0.44
CA SER A 56 -10.95 -1.11 -0.07
C SER A 56 -10.35 -0.46 1.17
N LEU A 57 -9.98 -1.23 2.20
CA LEU A 57 -9.29 -0.71 3.37
C LEU A 57 -7.90 -0.17 3.01
N VAL A 58 -7.16 -0.89 2.16
CA VAL A 58 -5.86 -0.42 1.65
C VAL A 58 -6.02 0.89 0.86
N GLN A 59 -7.02 0.96 -0.03
CA GLN A 59 -7.28 2.15 -0.82
C GLN A 59 -7.72 3.31 0.07
N PHE A 60 -8.56 3.06 1.08
CA PHE A 60 -8.97 4.06 2.06
C PHE A 60 -7.77 4.69 2.74
N VAL A 61 -6.90 3.87 3.35
CA VAL A 61 -5.68 4.35 4.01
C VAL A 61 -4.76 5.11 3.04
N LYS A 62 -4.56 4.60 1.83
CA LYS A 62 -3.78 5.30 0.79
C LYS A 62 -4.37 6.69 0.48
N THR A 63 -5.69 6.79 0.36
CA THR A 63 -6.37 8.07 0.13
C THR A 63 -6.16 9.04 1.29
N VAL A 64 -6.27 8.58 2.55
CA VAL A 64 -6.06 9.42 3.75
C VAL A 64 -4.62 9.93 3.85
N VAL A 65 -3.64 9.06 3.56
CA VAL A 65 -2.20 9.42 3.63
C VAL A 65 -1.80 10.36 2.49
N LYS A 66 -2.33 10.15 1.27
CA LYS A 66 -2.01 10.99 0.11
C LYS A 66 -2.66 12.38 0.14
N ASN A 67 -3.76 12.54 0.88
CA ASN A 67 -4.53 13.78 0.92
C ASN A 67 -4.58 14.34 2.35
N PRO A 68 -3.65 15.23 2.74
CA PRO A 68 -3.61 15.82 4.08
C PRO A 68 -4.87 16.61 4.44
N ASN A 69 -5.51 17.23 3.44
CA ASN A 69 -6.71 18.05 3.60
C ASN A 69 -7.99 17.27 3.27
N LEU A 70 -7.95 15.93 3.29
CA LEU A 70 -9.14 15.12 3.05
C LEU A 70 -10.20 15.41 4.11
N GLU A 71 -11.37 15.85 3.66
CA GLU A 71 -12.57 15.96 4.48
C GLU A 71 -13.57 14.89 4.06
N ILE A 72 -14.11 14.14 5.03
CA ILE A 72 -15.18 13.18 4.80
C ILE A 72 -16.46 13.78 5.38
N LYS A 73 -17.36 14.19 4.48
CA LYS A 73 -18.67 14.79 4.82
C LYS A 73 -19.76 13.74 5.06
N THR A 74 -19.48 12.47 4.76
CA THR A 74 -20.36 11.32 4.97
C THR A 74 -19.91 10.52 6.19
N SER A 75 -20.63 9.45 6.54
CA SER A 75 -20.10 8.49 7.52
C SER A 75 -18.90 7.73 6.95
N ILE A 76 -18.01 7.25 7.84
CA ILE A 76 -16.89 6.38 7.46
C ILE A 76 -17.37 5.13 6.68
N TYR A 77 -18.51 4.57 7.09
CA TYR A 77 -19.15 3.44 6.42
C TYR A 77 -19.47 3.74 4.96
N GLN A 78 -20.11 4.89 4.70
CA GLN A 78 -20.45 5.31 3.33
C GLN A 78 -19.21 5.59 2.48
N PHE A 79 -18.18 6.19 3.07
CA PHE A 79 -16.94 6.47 2.36
C PHE A 79 -16.23 5.18 1.92
N VAL A 80 -16.01 4.25 2.85
CA VAL A 80 -15.34 2.97 2.57
C VAL A 80 -16.21 2.09 1.66
N PHE A 81 -17.53 2.10 1.84
CA PHE A 81 -18.45 1.42 0.94
C PHE A 81 -18.39 1.97 -0.49
N GLY A 82 -18.26 3.29 -0.67
CA GLY A 82 -18.07 3.90 -1.98
C GLY A 82 -16.81 3.39 -2.68
N ILE A 83 -15.72 3.22 -1.95
CA ILE A 83 -14.48 2.61 -2.45
C ILE A 83 -14.74 1.15 -2.87
N ALA A 84 -15.39 0.35 -2.00
CA ALA A 84 -15.70 -1.05 -2.28
C ALA A 84 -16.60 -1.22 -3.51
N ARG A 85 -17.58 -0.34 -3.66
CA ARG A 85 -18.45 -0.31 -4.84
C ARG A 85 -17.66 -0.08 -6.13
N HIS A 86 -16.79 0.94 -6.17
CA HIS A 86 -15.97 1.18 -7.36
C HIS A 86 -15.06 -0.01 -7.65
N ARG A 87 -14.41 -0.57 -6.62
CA ARG A 87 -13.56 -1.76 -6.77
C ARG A 87 -14.29 -2.97 -7.34
N TRP A 88 -15.53 -3.20 -6.92
CA TRP A 88 -16.33 -4.29 -7.47
C TRP A 88 -16.76 -4.05 -8.91
N ILE A 89 -17.07 -2.79 -9.27
CA ILE A 89 -17.37 -2.43 -10.67
C ILE A 89 -16.15 -2.68 -11.56
N ASP A 90 -14.97 -2.23 -11.14
CA ASP A 90 -13.70 -2.48 -11.86
C ASP A 90 -13.46 -3.99 -12.07
N GLU A 91 -13.72 -4.81 -11.05
CA GLU A 91 -13.59 -6.26 -11.11
C GLU A 91 -14.58 -6.89 -12.11
N LEU A 92 -15.84 -6.45 -12.09
CA LEU A 92 -16.85 -6.91 -13.05
C LEU A 92 -16.51 -6.53 -14.49
N GLU A 93 -16.00 -5.31 -14.72
CA GLU A 93 -15.53 -4.87 -16.03
C GLU A 93 -14.33 -5.70 -16.51
N SER A 94 -13.37 -5.98 -15.61
CA SER A 94 -12.23 -6.84 -15.90
C SER A 94 -12.67 -8.26 -16.30
N ARG A 95 -13.63 -8.85 -15.57
CA ARG A 95 -14.20 -10.16 -15.89
C ARG A 95 -14.94 -10.17 -17.22
N SER A 96 -15.71 -9.12 -17.52
CA SER A 96 -16.43 -8.98 -18.78
C SER A 96 -15.45 -8.90 -19.96
N ASN A 97 -14.38 -8.12 -19.82
CA ASN A 97 -13.34 -7.99 -20.84
C ASN A 97 -12.57 -9.31 -21.05
N LYS A 98 -12.29 -10.07 -19.98
CA LYS A 98 -11.70 -11.42 -20.08
C LYS A 98 -12.62 -12.40 -20.79
N LYS A 99 -13.90 -12.45 -20.43
CA LYS A 99 -14.90 -13.28 -21.12
C LYS A 99 -15.05 -12.91 -22.61
N THR A 100 -14.96 -11.63 -22.92
CA THR A 100 -14.97 -11.14 -24.32
C THR A 100 -13.68 -11.52 -25.06
N SER A 101 -12.54 -11.63 -24.37
CA SER A 101 -11.27 -12.10 -24.92
C SER A 101 -11.25 -13.61 -25.15
N GLU A 102 -11.78 -14.40 -24.21
CA GLU A 102 -11.93 -15.87 -24.32
C GLU A 102 -12.89 -16.26 -25.47
N LEU A 103 -13.96 -15.49 -25.70
CA LEU A 103 -14.85 -15.66 -26.87
C LEU A 103 -14.19 -15.23 -28.20
N LYS A 104 -13.12 -14.45 -28.17
CA LYS A 104 -12.37 -13.99 -29.36
C LYS A 104 -11.14 -14.86 -29.65
N GLU A 105 -10.88 -15.89 -28.86
CA GLU A 105 -9.73 -16.78 -28.96
C GLU A 105 -9.81 -17.79 -30.14
N TYR A 106 -10.64 -17.49 -31.16
CA TYR A 106 -10.52 -18.12 -32.48
C TYR A 106 -9.77 -17.26 -33.50
N HIS A 107 -9.49 -15.99 -33.18
CA HIS A 107 -8.60 -15.17 -33.99
C HIS A 107 -7.80 -14.22 -33.10
N LYS A 108 -6.48 -14.38 -33.21
CA LYS A 108 -5.42 -13.43 -32.87
C LYS A 108 -4.64 -13.79 -31.59
N GLU A 109 -3.54 -14.50 -31.81
CA GLU A 109 -2.32 -14.32 -31.02
C GLU A 109 -2.04 -12.82 -30.88
N ILE A 110 -1.89 -12.33 -29.66
CA ILE A 110 -0.92 -11.30 -29.24
C ILE A 110 -1.02 -11.11 -27.71
N LYS A 111 0.10 -11.47 -27.07
CA LYS A 111 0.68 -10.95 -25.82
C LYS A 111 -0.10 -11.15 -24.51
N ASP A 112 0.01 -12.37 -23.99
CA ASP A 112 -0.02 -12.63 -22.55
C ASP A 112 1.43 -12.88 -22.09
N ASP A 113 2.13 -11.84 -21.66
CA ASP A 113 3.55 -11.91 -21.28
C ASP A 113 3.89 -10.98 -20.11
N GLN A 114 2.95 -10.76 -19.17
CA GLN A 114 3.15 -9.83 -18.04
C GLN A 114 2.70 -10.36 -16.68
N LYS A 115 2.64 -11.68 -16.46
CA LYS A 115 2.25 -12.23 -15.14
C LYS A 115 3.23 -13.21 -14.50
N ALA A 116 4.10 -13.84 -15.27
CA ALA A 116 5.16 -14.69 -14.72
C ALA A 116 6.40 -13.88 -14.36
N ASP A 117 6.76 -12.89 -15.17
CA ASP A 117 7.98 -12.09 -15.00
C ASP A 117 7.88 -11.11 -13.82
N ASP A 118 6.71 -10.56 -13.50
CA ASP A 118 6.54 -9.64 -12.36
C ASP A 118 6.82 -10.28 -11.00
N LEU A 119 6.69 -11.61 -10.85
CA LEU A 119 7.01 -12.29 -9.59
C LEU A 119 8.53 -12.54 -9.45
N ILE A 120 9.23 -12.78 -10.56
CA ILE A 120 10.68 -13.04 -10.61
C ILE A 120 11.45 -11.71 -10.54
N ILE A 121 11.00 -10.69 -11.28
CA ILE A 121 11.52 -9.31 -11.25
C ILE A 121 11.43 -8.72 -9.83
N ASN A 122 10.41 -9.08 -9.05
CA ASN A 122 10.30 -8.64 -7.66
C ASN A 122 11.27 -9.34 -6.70
N PHE A 123 11.69 -10.58 -6.95
CA PHE A 123 12.62 -11.29 -6.05
C PHE A 123 14.06 -10.85 -6.29
N GLU A 124 14.48 -10.75 -7.55
CA GLU A 124 15.84 -10.30 -7.92
C GLU A 124 16.07 -8.84 -7.53
N ASN A 125 15.11 -7.96 -7.79
CA ASN A 125 15.19 -6.57 -7.35
C ASN A 125 15.19 -6.45 -5.82
N LYS A 126 14.51 -7.34 -5.11
CA LYS A 126 14.49 -7.36 -3.64
C LYS A 126 15.78 -7.91 -3.05
N ALA A 127 16.40 -8.92 -3.66
CA ALA A 127 17.72 -9.41 -3.30
C ALA A 127 18.79 -8.33 -3.54
N LEU A 128 18.78 -7.72 -4.73
CA LEU A 128 19.69 -6.64 -5.10
C LEU A 128 19.51 -5.39 -4.20
N LEU A 129 18.26 -5.07 -3.82
CA LEU A 129 17.95 -4.02 -2.85
C LEU A 129 18.45 -4.39 -1.45
N ASN A 130 18.31 -5.65 -1.02
CA ASN A 130 18.82 -6.11 0.27
C ASN A 130 20.34 -6.02 0.34
N ASP A 131 21.06 -6.48 -0.69
CA ASP A 131 22.52 -6.37 -0.79
C ASP A 131 22.98 -4.91 -0.76
N LEU A 132 22.26 -4.04 -1.49
CA LEU A 132 22.51 -2.60 -1.49
C LEU A 132 22.32 -1.99 -0.09
N LEU A 133 21.28 -2.41 0.62
CA LEU A 133 21.00 -1.97 1.98
C LEU A 133 22.00 -2.54 3.00
N GLU A 134 22.57 -3.72 2.78
CA GLU A 134 23.63 -4.29 3.62
C GLU A 134 24.95 -3.55 3.52
N LYS A 135 25.23 -2.94 2.36
CA LYS A 135 26.38 -2.05 2.17
C LYS A 135 26.24 -0.72 2.93
N LEU A 136 25.03 -0.38 3.41
CA LEU A 136 24.83 0.74 4.32
C LEU A 136 25.15 0.32 5.76
N ARG A 137 25.70 1.24 6.56
CA ARG A 137 25.86 1.02 8.01
C ARG A 137 24.52 0.60 8.63
N ARG A 138 24.53 -0.31 9.61
CA ARG A 138 23.32 -0.88 10.27
C ARG A 138 22.24 0.15 10.59
N ASN A 139 22.64 1.28 11.19
CA ASN A 139 21.70 2.36 11.53
C ASN A 139 21.08 3.04 10.29
N CYS A 140 21.81 3.16 9.18
CA CYS A 140 21.26 3.69 7.93
C CYS A 140 20.26 2.73 7.27
N LYS A 141 20.58 1.43 7.23
CA LYS A 141 19.64 0.39 6.77
C LYS A 141 18.34 0.45 7.55
N GLN A 142 18.42 0.45 8.88
CA GLN A 142 17.23 0.44 9.74
C GLN A 142 16.37 1.70 9.60
N VAL A 143 16.97 2.91 9.57
CA VAL A 143 16.21 4.15 9.36
C VAL A 143 15.46 4.15 8.04
N LEU A 144 16.12 3.72 6.96
CA LEU A 144 15.49 3.69 5.63
C LEU A 144 14.39 2.62 5.56
N MET A 145 14.61 1.45 6.17
CA MET A 145 13.61 0.39 6.23
C MET A 145 12.37 0.80 7.02
N TYR A 146 12.52 1.37 8.22
CA TYR A 146 11.36 1.82 8.99
C TYR A 146 10.62 2.97 8.29
N TRP A 147 11.34 3.92 7.70
CA TRP A 147 10.70 4.97 6.90
C TRP A 147 9.92 4.39 5.70
N ALA A 148 10.50 3.44 4.97
CA ALA A 148 9.83 2.78 3.84
C ALA A 148 8.60 1.97 4.27
N ASN A 149 8.61 1.39 5.47
CA ASN A 149 7.45 0.70 6.06
C ASN A 149 6.39 1.68 6.63
N GLY A 150 6.60 2.98 6.47
CA GLY A 150 5.62 4.00 6.80
C GLY A 150 5.55 4.39 8.28
N TYR A 151 6.58 4.05 9.07
CA TYR A 151 6.75 4.57 10.43
C TYR A 151 7.01 6.09 10.39
N SER A 152 6.46 6.81 11.36
CA SER A 152 6.74 8.24 11.56
C SER A 152 8.16 8.47 12.08
N MET A 153 8.67 9.70 11.97
CA MET A 153 10.02 10.00 12.47
C MET A 153 10.09 9.90 14.00
N GLU A 154 8.95 10.12 14.67
CA GLU A 154 8.75 9.96 16.09
C GLU A 154 8.83 8.47 16.48
N GLU A 155 8.14 7.58 15.76
CA GLU A 155 8.24 6.13 15.94
C GLU A 155 9.69 5.64 15.70
N ILE A 156 10.31 6.09 14.61
CA ILE A 156 11.68 5.71 14.25
C ILE A 156 12.69 6.19 15.30
N ALA A 157 12.53 7.42 15.81
CA ALA A 157 13.40 7.95 16.85
C ALA A 157 13.35 7.08 18.12
N LYS A 158 12.15 6.63 18.51
CA LYS A 158 11.98 5.71 19.65
C LYS A 158 12.61 4.34 19.37
N MET A 159 12.33 3.74 18.21
CA MET A 159 12.83 2.40 17.86
C MET A 159 14.35 2.32 17.73
N LEU A 160 15.00 3.43 17.36
CA LEU A 160 16.45 3.51 17.15
C LEU A 160 17.19 4.30 18.24
N ASN A 161 16.51 4.65 19.34
CA ASN A 161 17.06 5.41 20.46
C ASN A 161 17.73 6.72 20.03
N TYR A 162 17.09 7.48 19.14
CA TYR A 162 17.52 8.83 18.79
C TYR A 162 16.90 9.85 19.74
N ASN A 163 17.69 10.87 20.10
CA ASN A 163 17.30 11.92 21.04
C ASN A 163 16.08 12.74 20.57
N SER A 164 15.77 12.76 19.27
CA SER A 164 14.62 13.48 18.74
C SER A 164 14.19 12.98 17.36
N PHE A 165 12.93 13.28 16.98
CA PHE A 165 12.45 13.09 15.61
C PHE A 165 13.28 13.87 14.59
N LYS A 166 13.82 15.04 14.96
CA LYS A 166 14.72 15.85 14.11
C LYS A 166 16.00 15.09 13.79
N MET A 167 16.56 14.37 14.77
CA MET A 167 17.71 13.51 14.57
C MET A 167 17.39 12.33 13.64
N ALA A 168 16.23 11.69 13.80
CA ALA A 168 15.76 10.64 12.87
C ALA A 168 15.63 11.16 11.43
N LYS A 169 15.02 12.35 11.26
CA LYS A 169 14.85 13.01 9.95
C LYS A 169 16.19 13.37 9.30
N LYS A 170 17.12 13.93 10.07
CA LYS A 170 18.50 14.22 9.61
C LYS A 170 19.20 12.92 9.20
N LYS A 171 19.10 11.87 10.00
CA LYS A 171 19.71 10.57 9.71
C LYS A 171 19.14 9.96 8.44
N LYS A 172 17.82 10.00 8.26
CA LYS A 172 17.15 9.56 7.03
C LYS A 172 17.69 10.29 5.80
N TYR A 173 17.82 11.61 5.88
CA TYR A 173 18.36 12.41 4.78
C TYR A 173 19.80 12.02 4.44
N GLU A 174 20.68 11.93 5.43
CA GLU A 174 22.09 11.55 5.24
C GLU A 174 22.23 10.15 4.62
N CYS A 175 21.51 9.16 5.16
CA CYS A 175 21.55 7.80 4.66
C CYS A 175 20.97 7.68 3.24
N PHE A 176 19.90 8.41 2.94
CA PHE A 176 19.34 8.45 1.58
C PHE A 176 20.30 9.09 0.58
N LYS A 177 21.00 10.17 0.97
CA LYS A 177 22.04 10.80 0.14
C LYS A 177 23.21 9.85 -0.13
N GLN A 178 23.62 9.07 0.87
CA GLN A 178 24.66 8.05 0.69
C GLN A 178 24.21 6.94 -0.27
N LEU A 179 22.96 6.47 -0.14
CA LEU A 179 22.36 5.49 -1.04
C LEU A 179 22.33 5.99 -2.49
N LEU A 180 21.89 7.22 -2.71
CA LEU A 180 21.88 7.84 -4.05
C LEU A 180 23.30 7.95 -4.63
N LYS A 181 24.27 8.41 -3.82
CA LYS A 181 25.68 8.50 -4.25
C LYS A 181 26.22 7.14 -4.67
N TYR A 182 25.89 6.08 -3.93
CA TYR A 182 26.29 4.71 -4.29
C TYR A 182 25.68 4.27 -5.62
N LEU A 183 24.39 4.56 -5.85
CA LEU A 183 23.71 4.23 -7.10
C LEU A 183 24.28 5.00 -8.31
N ASP A 184 24.66 6.26 -8.12
CA ASP A 184 25.29 7.06 -9.19
C ASP A 184 26.69 6.53 -9.54
N GLN A 185 27.41 5.95 -8.58
CA GLN A 185 28.70 5.29 -8.80
C GLN A 185 28.58 3.87 -9.37
N ASN A 186 27.37 3.28 -9.38
CA ASN A 186 27.11 1.94 -9.89
C ASN A 186 25.92 1.95 -10.87
N PRO A 187 26.08 2.52 -12.08
CA PRO A 187 25.01 2.66 -13.07
C PRO A 187 24.30 1.35 -13.41
N GLN A 188 25.02 0.23 -13.42
CA GLN A 188 24.49 -1.11 -13.66
C GLN A 188 23.45 -1.53 -12.61
N ILE A 189 23.68 -1.21 -11.34
CA ILE A 189 22.74 -1.48 -10.23
C ILE A 189 21.52 -0.54 -10.36
N LYS A 190 21.77 0.72 -10.71
CA LYS A 190 20.73 1.73 -10.92
C LYS A 190 19.80 1.40 -12.10
N MET A 191 20.34 0.78 -13.16
CA MET A 191 19.55 0.29 -14.29
C MET A 191 18.74 -0.96 -13.93
N ALA A 192 19.30 -1.88 -13.14
CA ALA A 192 18.59 -3.08 -12.69
C ALA A 192 17.38 -2.77 -11.78
N LEU A 193 17.43 -1.68 -11.01
CA LEU A 193 16.36 -1.26 -10.09
C LEU A 193 15.23 -0.42 -10.73
N ARG A 194 15.30 -0.14 -12.03
CA ARG A 194 14.30 0.65 -12.76
C ARG A 194 13.24 -0.25 -13.38
#